data_AF-A0A942J574-F1
#
_entry.id   AF-A0A942J574-F1
#
_cell.length_a   1.000
_cell.length_b   1.000
_cell.length_c   1.000
_cell.angle_alpha   90.00
_cell.angle_beta   90.00
_cell.angle_gamma   90.00
#
_symmetry.space_group_name_H-M   'P 1'
#
loop_
_entity.id
_entity.type
_entity.pdbx_description
1 polymer ?
#
loop_
_entity_poly.entity_id
_entity_poly.type
_entity_poly.pdbx_seq_one_letter_code
_entity_poly.pdbx_strand_id
1 'polypeptide(L)' 'MKTMDKVDAREIRRKLGLNQQQFWSQIGVTQSGGSRYESGRNMPRPVQHLLRLVHVEQIDIGKIKKEDYEVIEHLKSN' A
#
# COMPACT_ATOMS: atom_id res chain seq x y z
N MET A 1 -19.97 5.91 -8.14
CA MET A 1 -18.55 5.51 -8.18
C MET A 1 -18.00 5.72 -6.77
N LYS A 2 -17.80 4.65 -5.98
CA LYS A 2 -17.32 4.79 -4.59
C LYS A 2 -15.99 5.55 -4.62
N THR A 3 -15.97 6.72 -4.01
CA THR A 3 -14.75 7.46 -3.67
C THR A 3 -13.83 6.47 -2.97
N MET A 4 -12.75 6.07 -3.64
CA MET A 4 -11.60 5.52 -2.91
C MET A 4 -11.22 6.63 -1.95
N ASP A 5 -11.54 6.45 -0.66
CA ASP A 5 -11.18 7.39 0.38
C ASP A 5 -9.73 7.78 0.16
N LYS A 6 -9.50 9.09 0.01
CA LYS A 6 -8.25 9.66 -0.47
C LYS A 6 -7.18 9.30 0.55
N VAL A 7 -6.51 8.17 0.34
CA VAL A 7 -5.55 7.61 1.30
C VAL A 7 -4.38 8.58 1.42
N ASP A 8 -4.30 9.30 2.55
CA ASP A 8 -3.22 10.23 2.80
C ASP A 8 -1.96 9.47 3.23
N ALA A 9 -1.09 9.23 2.25
CA ALA A 9 0.19 8.57 2.45
C ALA A 9 1.06 9.24 3.52
N ARG A 10 1.01 10.57 3.63
CA ARG A 10 1.79 11.32 4.61
C ARG A 10 1.27 11.08 6.01
N GLU A 11 -0.05 11.10 6.19
CA GLU A 11 -0.67 10.84 7.49
C GLU A 11 -0.36 9.42 7.98
N ILE A 12 -0.54 8.42 7.11
CA ILE A 12 -0.25 7.01 7.43
C ILE A 12 1.22 6.84 7.81
N ARG A 13 2.14 7.39 7.01
CA ARG A 13 3.57 7.33 7.31
C ARG A 13 3.90 7.93 8.68
N ARG A 14 3.29 9.07 9.03
CA ARG A 14 3.49 9.71 10.34
C ARG A 14 2.94 8.86 11.48
N LYS A 15 1.78 8.23 11.31
CA LYS A 15 1.21 7.30 12.31
C LYS A 15 2.09 6.08 12.54
N LEU A 16 2.74 5.58 11.48
CA LEU A 16 3.69 4.47 11.57
C LEU A 16 5.08 4.88 12.10
N GLY A 17 5.34 6.18 12.28
CA GLY A 17 6.65 6.67 12.75
C GLY A 17 7.79 6.46 11.75
N LEU A 18 7.48 6.24 10.47
CA LEU A 18 8.48 5.94 9.44
C LEU A 18 8.97 7.20 8.72
N ASN A 19 10.23 7.17 8.30
CA ASN A 19 10.74 8.17 7.37
C ASN A 19 10.28 7.85 5.93
N GLN A 20 10.46 8.79 5.00
CA GLN A 20 10.01 8.61 3.62
C GLN A 20 10.70 7.41 2.93
N GLN A 21 12.01 7.24 3.14
CA GLN A 21 12.73 6.13 2.51
C GLN A 21 12.17 4.78 2.95
N GLN A 22 12.03 4.56 4.27
CA GLN A 22 11.51 3.31 4.85
C GLN A 22 10.09 3.02 4.38
N PHE A 23 9.23 4.04 4.37
CA PHE A 23 7.83 3.90 4.00
C PHE A 23 7.65 3.54 2.52
N TRP A 24 8.34 4.27 1.63
CA TRP A 24 8.18 4.10 0.19
C TRP A 24 8.92 2.87 -0.35
N SER A 25 10.05 2.49 0.26
CA SER A 25 10.80 1.30 -0.17
C SER A 25 10.02 0.00 -0.01
N GLN A 26 9.12 -0.08 0.98
CA GLN A 26 8.29 -1.27 1.22
C GLN A 26 7.32 -1.58 0.07
N ILE A 27 6.99 -0.58 -0.76
CA ILE A 27 6.12 -0.75 -1.94
C ILE A 27 6.88 -0.50 -3.25
N GLY A 28 8.22 -0.58 -3.23
CA GLY A 28 9.05 -0.45 -4.43
C GLY A 28 9.14 0.97 -5.00
N VAL A 29 8.81 2.00 -4.22
CA VAL A 29 8.86 3.40 -4.64
C VAL A 29 10.11 4.08 -4.07
N THR A 30 10.81 4.87 -4.89
CA THR A 30 11.97 5.65 -4.44
C THR A 30 11.55 6.76 -3.48
N GLN A 31 12.43 7.18 -2.56
CA GLN A 31 12.15 8.27 -1.63
C GLN A 31 11.73 9.57 -2.37
N SER A 32 12.42 9.93 -3.47
CA SER A 32 12.08 11.11 -4.27
C SER A 32 10.76 10.96 -5.03
N GLY A 33 10.40 9.73 -5.43
CA GLY A 33 9.08 9.39 -5.97
C GLY A 33 7.98 9.60 -4.95
N GLY A 34 8.17 9.02 -3.76
CA GLY A 34 7.25 9.10 -2.65
C GLY A 34 7.02 10.50 -2.13
N SER A 35 8.08 11.29 -1.99
CA SER A 35 8.00 12.69 -1.57
C SER A 35 7.08 13.52 -2.47
N ARG A 36 7.10 13.28 -3.78
CA ARG A 36 6.18 13.93 -4.73
C ARG A 36 4.71 13.54 -4.49
N TYR A 37 4.45 12.27 -4.19
CA TYR A 37 3.09 11.84 -3.87
C TYR A 37 2.59 12.47 -2.57
N GLU A 38 3.45 12.54 -1.54
CA GLU A 38 3.12 13.25 -0.30
C GLU A 38 2.92 14.75 -0.50
N SER A 39 3.52 15.36 -1.53
CA SER A 39 3.38 16.79 -1.84
C SER A 39 2.21 17.10 -2.78
N GLY A 40 1.34 16.14 -3.06
CA GLY A 40 0.12 16.35 -3.84
C GLY A 40 0.20 15.96 -5.31
N ARG A 41 1.31 15.35 -5.77
CA ARG A 41 1.34 14.74 -7.11
C ARG A 41 0.36 13.57 -7.16
N ASN A 42 -0.37 13.43 -8.26
CA ASN A 42 -1.23 12.28 -8.48
C ASN A 42 -0.44 10.98 -8.41
N MET A 43 -0.90 10.07 -7.55
CA MET A 43 -0.32 8.75 -7.37
C MET A 43 -0.95 7.77 -8.37
N PRO A 44 -0.17 6.97 -9.12
CA PRO A 44 -0.73 5.93 -9.99
C PRO A 44 -1.57 4.93 -9.20
N ARG A 45 -2.67 4.43 -9.80
CA ARG A 45 -3.56 3.44 -9.15
C ARG A 45 -2.83 2.21 -8.59
N PRO A 46 -1.85 1.59 -9.30
CA PRO A 46 -1.12 0.46 -8.75
C PRO A 46 -0.40 0.79 -7.42
N VAL A 47 0.20 1.98 -7.34
CA VAL A 47 0.88 2.44 -6.13
C VAL A 47 -0.11 2.69 -4.99
N GLN A 48 -1.31 3.22 -5.29
CA GLN A 48 -2.37 3.40 -4.29
C GLN A 48 -2.83 2.06 -3.70
N HIS A 49 -3.00 1.03 -4.54
CA HIS A 49 -3.39 -0.30 -4.08
C HIS A 49 -2.31 -0.93 -3.21
N LEU A 50 -1.04 -0.88 -3.64
CA LEU A 50 0.07 -1.39 -2.83
C LEU A 50 0.20 -0.66 -1.50
N LEU A 51 0.04 0.66 -1.51
CA LEU A 51 0.06 1.46 -0.28
C LEU A 51 -1.02 1.02 0.69
N ARG A 52 -2.25 0.78 0.21
CA ARG A 52 -3.34 0.27 1.04
C ARG A 52 -3.02 -1.12 1.59
N LEU A 53 -2.64 -2.07 0.74
CA LEU A 53 -2.35 -3.45 1.15
C LEU A 53 -1.25 -3.48 2.23
N VAL A 54 -0.13 -2.80 1.97
CA VAL A 54 1.05 -2.88 2.83
C VAL A 54 0.90 -2.03 4.09
N HIS A 55 0.43 -0.77 3.98
CA HIS A 55 0.47 0.17 5.11
C HIS A 55 -0.85 0.33 5.86
N VAL A 56 -1.99 0.03 5.21
CA VAL A 56 -3.32 0.12 5.86
C VAL A 56 -3.75 -1.26 6.35
N GLU A 57 -3.67 -2.26 5.47
CA GLU A 57 -4.08 -3.64 5.80
C GLU A 57 -2.95 -4.44 6.45
N GLN A 58 -1.74 -3.88 6.55
CA GLN A 58 -0.56 -4.49 7.19
C GLN A 58 -0.22 -5.86 6.59
N ILE A 59 -0.42 -6.00 5.28
CA ILE A 59 -0.16 -7.23 4.54
C ILE A 59 1.27 -7.23 4.02
N ASP A 60 2.05 -8.22 4.46
CA ASP A 60 3.36 -8.52 3.89
C ASP A 60 3.20 -9.26 2.56
N ILE A 61 3.15 -8.49 1.47
CA ILE A 61 3.01 -9.03 0.10
C ILE A 61 4.16 -9.95 -0.33
N GLY A 62 5.32 -9.90 0.34
CA GLY A 62 6.44 -10.81 0.07
C GLY A 62 6.23 -12.22 0.63
N LYS A 63 5.29 -12.38 1.56
CA LYS A 63 4.93 -13.67 2.17
C LYS A 63 3.71 -14.33 1.53
N ILE A 64 2.97 -13.60 0.70
CA ILE A 64 1.80 -14.14 0.00
C ILE A 64 2.23 -14.80 -1.30
N LYS A 65 1.80 -16.04 -1.48
CA LYS A 65 1.93 -16.79 -2.72
C LYS A 65 0.57 -17.07 -3.35
N LYS A 66 0.60 -17.63 -4.55
CA LYS A 66 -0.60 -18.02 -5.29
C LYS A 66 -1.41 -19.06 -4.52
N GLU A 67 -0.74 -20.00 -3.86
CA GLU A 67 -1.36 -21.07 -3.10
C GLU A 67 -2.16 -20.53 -1.92
N ASP A 68 -1.66 -19.49 -1.23
CA ASP A 68 -2.38 -18.83 -0.14
C ASP A 68 -3.69 -18.21 -0.64
N TYR A 69 -3.68 -17.63 -1.84
CA TYR A 69 -4.87 -17.06 -2.46
C TYR A 69 -5.89 -18.14 -2.86
N GLU A 70 -5.43 -19.26 -3.42
CA GLU A 70 -6.30 -20.39 -3.79
C GLU A 70 -7.02 -20.99 -2.59
N VAL A 71 -6.35 -21.09 -1.44
CA VAL A 71 -6.97 -21.52 -0.18
C VAL A 71 -8.07 -20.55 0.26
N ILE A 72 -7.83 -19.24 0.16
CA ILE A 72 -8.83 -18.22 0.50
C ILE A 72 -10.07 -18.34 -0.37
N GLU A 73 -9.90 -18.53 -1.69
CA GLU A 73 -11.02 -18.70 -2.63
C GLU A 73 -11.84 -19.95 -2.29
N HIS A 74 -11.17 -21.07 -2.00
CA HIS A 74 -11.85 -22.30 -1.58
C HIS A 74 -12.66 -22.10 -0.30
N LEU A 75 -12.08 -21.43 0.71
CA LEU A 75 -12.77 -21.16 1.98
C LEU A 75 -13.96 -20.22 1.84
N LYS A 76 -13.94 -19.26 0.91
CA LYS A 76 -15.05 -18.35 0.66
C LYS A 76 -16.20 -18.97 -0.14
N SER A 77 -15.92 -20.06 -0.86
CA SER A 77 -16.90 -20.77 -1.68
C SER A 77 -17.77 -21.77 -0.91
N ASN A 78 -17.41 -22.06 0.35
CA ASN A 78 -18.16 -22.90 1.30
C ASN A 78 -18.79 -22.06 2.40
#